data_AF-A0A932XSJ1-F1
#
_entry.id   AF-A0A932XSJ1-F1
#
_cell.length_a   1.000
_cell.length_b   1.000
_cell.length_c   1.000
_cell.angle_alpha   90.00
_cell.angle_beta   90.00
_cell.angle_gamma   90.00
#
_symmetry.space_group_name_H-M   'P 1'
#
loop_
_entity.id
_entity.type
_entity.pdbx_description
1 polymer ?
#
loop_
_entity_poly.entity_id
_entity_poly.type
_entity_poly.pdbx_seq_one_letter_code
_entity_poly.pdbx_strand_id
1 'polypeptide(L)'
;MKAVRFFLIGIFLVILCGASVLAADSEIMARCKKVHEDNYEYLEICVKNQEEAKKNLQSRTISPEIMARCQKTHEDNYEYLEICVKNQEEAKARLGL
;
A
#
# COMPACT_ATOMS: atom_id res chain seq x y z
N MET A 1 -41.73 -30.55 3.81
CA MET A 1 -41.44 -29.19 3.28
C MET A 1 -40.26 -28.61 4.05
N LYS A 2 -39.02 -28.87 3.58
CA LYS A 2 -37.76 -28.51 4.24
C LYS A 2 -36.83 -27.90 3.19
N ALA A 3 -36.96 -26.62 2.87
CA ALA A 3 -36.05 -26.00 1.87
C ALA A 3 -36.05 -24.46 1.88
N VAL A 4 -36.16 -23.77 3.02
CA VAL A 4 -36.15 -22.27 3.00
C VAL A 4 -35.25 -21.64 4.07
N ARG A 5 -34.56 -22.43 4.91
CA ARG A 5 -33.77 -21.87 6.03
C ARG A 5 -32.25 -21.81 5.84
N PHE A 6 -31.72 -22.30 4.72
CA PHE A 6 -30.26 -22.31 4.49
C PHE A 6 -29.74 -21.19 3.57
N PHE A 7 -30.62 -20.36 2.99
CA PHE A 7 -30.20 -19.36 2.00
C PHE A 7 -29.74 -18.01 2.60
N LEU A 8 -30.05 -17.74 3.88
CA LEU A 8 -29.75 -16.44 4.49
C LEU A 8 -28.39 -16.38 5.20
N ILE A 9 -27.72 -17.51 5.42
CA ILE A 9 -26.42 -17.54 6.11
C ILE A 9 -25.25 -17.36 5.11
N GLY A 10 -25.47 -17.66 3.82
CA GLY A 10 -24.43 -17.54 2.79
C GLY A 10 -24.16 -16.11 2.30
N ILE A 11 -25.10 -15.18 2.47
CA ILE A 11 -24.99 -13.81 1.94
C ILE A 11 -24.26 -12.87 2.91
N PHE A 12 -24.23 -13.19 4.21
CA PHE A 12 -23.61 -12.32 5.22
C PHE A 12 -22.07 -12.41 5.27
N LEU A 13 -21.48 -13.47 4.70
CA LEU A 13 -20.03 -13.73 4.77
C LEU A 13 -19.24 -13.13 3.59
N VAL A 14 -19.91 -12.62 2.55
CA VAL A 14 -19.26 -12.00 1.37
C VAL A 14 -19.02 -10.51 1.57
N ILE A 15 -19.72 -9.85 2.50
CA ILE A 15 -19.70 -8.39 2.64
C ILE A 15 -18.49 -7.88 3.45
N LEU A 16 -17.82 -8.73 4.24
CA LEU A 16 -16.69 -8.28 5.09
C LEU A 16 -15.34 -8.17 4.36
N CYS A 17 -15.21 -8.65 3.12
CA CYS A 17 -13.92 -8.61 2.39
C CYS A 17 -13.71 -7.37 1.52
N GLY A 18 -14.70 -6.47 1.39
CA GLY A 18 -14.62 -5.33 0.47
C GLY A 18 -14.08 -4.02 1.06
N ALA A 19 -14.04 -3.88 2.39
CA ALA A 19 -13.76 -2.59 3.04
C ALA A 19 -12.27 -2.23 3.12
N SER A 20 -11.37 -3.22 3.03
CA SER A 20 -9.93 -3.02 3.22
C SER A 20 -9.19 -2.50 1.98
N VAL A 21 -9.77 -2.67 0.78
CA VAL A 21 -9.17 -2.15 -0.47
C VAL A 21 -9.42 -0.64 -0.61
N LEU A 22 -10.63 -0.18 -0.29
CA LEU A 22 -11.02 1.23 -0.46
C LEU A 22 -10.29 2.21 0.47
N ALA A 23 -9.83 1.75 1.65
CA ALA A 23 -9.12 2.61 2.59
C ALA A 23 -7.68 2.91 2.14
N ALA A 24 -6.99 1.94 1.54
CA ALA A 24 -5.62 2.08 1.04
C ALA A 24 -5.52 3.05 -0.14
N ASP A 25 -6.53 3.06 -1.02
CA ASP A 25 -6.62 3.99 -2.16
C ASP A 25 -6.84 5.45 -1.68
N SER A 26 -7.48 5.63 -0.52
CA SER A 26 -7.81 6.96 -0.01
C SER A 26 -6.59 7.76 0.46
N GLU A 27 -5.59 7.11 1.06
CA GLU A 27 -4.36 7.78 1.55
C GLU A 27 -3.45 8.19 0.38
N ILE A 28 -3.26 7.30 -0.59
CA ILE A 28 -2.47 7.57 -1.80
C ILE A 28 -3.09 8.74 -2.56
N MET A 29 -4.40 8.72 -2.78
CA MET A 29 -5.10 9.80 -3.46
C MET A 29 -4.96 11.13 -2.70
N ALA A 30 -5.13 11.13 -1.37
CA ALA A 30 -5.00 12.34 -0.57
C ALA A 30 -3.59 12.95 -0.66
N ARG A 31 -2.54 12.12 -0.62
CA ARG A 31 -1.15 12.53 -0.83
C ARG A 31 -0.96 13.13 -2.22
N CYS A 32 -1.37 12.42 -3.27
CA CYS A 32 -1.19 12.88 -4.64
C CYS A 32 -1.94 14.19 -4.88
N LYS A 33 -3.15 14.34 -4.33
CA LYS A 33 -3.94 15.57 -4.38
C LYS A 33 -3.24 16.74 -3.69
N LYS A 34 -2.55 16.51 -2.58
CA LYS A 34 -1.77 17.54 -1.88
C LYS A 34 -0.60 18.08 -2.71
N VAL A 35 -0.02 17.26 -3.60
CA VAL A 35 1.16 17.63 -4.40
C VAL A 35 0.79 18.19 -5.76
N HIS A 36 -0.20 17.60 -6.42
CA HIS A 36 -0.53 17.90 -7.82
C HIS A 36 -1.86 18.64 -7.99
N GLU A 37 -2.60 18.88 -6.91
CA GLU A 37 -3.87 19.62 -6.90
C GLU A 37 -4.84 19.12 -7.99
N ASP A 38 -5.28 19.98 -8.91
CA ASP A 38 -6.21 19.64 -9.99
C ASP A 38 -5.51 19.25 -11.31
N ASN A 39 -4.21 18.98 -11.27
CA ASN A 39 -3.50 18.44 -12.42
C ASN A 39 -3.76 16.92 -12.56
N TYR A 40 -4.85 16.57 -13.24
CA TYR A 40 -5.32 15.18 -13.36
C TYR A 40 -4.30 14.23 -14.02
N GLU A 41 -3.51 14.69 -14.99
CA GLU A 41 -2.45 13.88 -15.60
C GLU A 41 -1.42 13.46 -14.55
N TYR A 42 -0.97 14.42 -13.74
CA TYR A 42 0.01 14.13 -12.68
C TYR A 42 -0.60 13.38 -11.50
N LEU A 43 -1.90 13.57 -11.21
CA LEU A 43 -2.60 12.77 -10.21
C LEU A 43 -2.63 11.29 -10.61
N GLU A 44 -3.00 10.98 -11.85
CA GLU A 44 -3.03 9.60 -12.35
C GLU A 44 -1.66 8.94 -12.25
N ILE A 45 -0.61 9.64 -12.71
CA ILE A 45 0.77 9.16 -12.64
C ILE A 45 1.20 8.94 -11.18
N CYS A 46 0.91 9.89 -10.30
CA CYS A 46 1.27 9.80 -8.88
C CYS A 46 0.60 8.60 -8.22
N VAL A 47 -0.72 8.44 -8.39
CA VAL A 47 -1.48 7.35 -7.77
C VAL A 47 -0.95 6.00 -8.24
N LYS A 48 -0.77 5.84 -9.55
CA LYS A 48 -0.23 4.62 -10.14
C LYS A 48 1.15 4.26 -9.56
N ASN A 49 2.06 5.23 -9.50
CA ASN A 49 3.42 4.99 -8.98
C ASN A 49 3.40 4.60 -7.49
N GLN A 50 2.57 5.27 -6.69
CA GLN A 50 2.44 4.98 -5.26
C GLN A 50 1.82 3.60 -5.01
N GLU A 51 0.80 3.20 -5.77
CA GLU A 51 0.18 1.88 -5.70
C GLU A 51 1.16 0.77 -6.09
N GLU A 52 1.92 0.97 -7.18
CA GLU A 52 2.94 0.03 -7.63
C GLU A 52 4.04 -0.13 -6.57
N ALA A 53 4.58 0.97 -6.05
CA ALA A 53 5.59 0.94 -4.99
C ALA A 53 5.07 0.27 -3.71
N LYS A 54 3.82 0.54 -3.31
CA LYS A 54 3.16 -0.10 -2.16
C LYS A 54 3.08 -1.61 -2.36
N LYS A 55 2.64 -2.06 -3.53
CA LYS A 55 2.56 -3.48 -3.88
C LYS A 55 3.94 -4.13 -3.86
N ASN A 56 4.94 -3.47 -4.42
CA ASN A 56 6.32 -3.97 -4.42
C ASN A 56 6.83 -4.16 -3.00
N LEU A 57 6.66 -3.16 -2.12
CA LEU A 57 7.02 -3.22 -0.70
C LEU A 57 6.28 -4.34 0.06
N GLN A 58 5.00 -4.56 -0.23
CA GLN A 58 4.20 -5.61 0.41
C GLN A 58 4.55 -7.03 -0.06
N SER A 59 5.04 -7.17 -1.29
CA SER A 59 5.33 -8.48 -1.90
C SER A 59 6.67 -9.12 -1.48
N ARG A 60 7.49 -8.41 -0.70
CA ARG A 60 8.87 -8.79 -0.37
C ARG A 60 9.10 -8.83 1.13
N THR A 61 10.04 -9.67 1.55
CA THR A 61 10.48 -9.72 2.94
C THR A 61 11.49 -8.60 3.19
N ILE A 62 11.13 -7.64 4.05
CA ILE A 62 11.99 -6.50 4.43
C ILE A 62 12.29 -6.60 5.91
N SER A 63 13.53 -6.30 6.30
CA SER A 63 13.89 -6.20 7.71
C SER A 63 13.01 -5.18 8.43
N PRO A 64 12.38 -5.51 9.58
CA PRO A 64 11.58 -4.56 10.35
C PRO A 64 12.35 -3.29 10.72
N GLU A 65 13.66 -3.40 10.97
CA GLU A 65 14.53 -2.26 11.28
C GLU A 65 14.66 -1.30 10.09
N ILE A 66 14.90 -1.85 8.89
CA ILE A 66 15.04 -1.06 7.67
C ILE A 66 13.70 -0.38 7.35
N MET A 67 12.60 -1.11 7.46
CA MET A 67 11.26 -0.57 7.23
C MET A 67 10.96 0.58 8.19
N ALA A 68 11.16 0.38 9.50
CA ALA A 68 10.92 1.41 10.51
C ALA A 68 11.77 2.67 10.28
N ARG A 69 13.04 2.49 9.87
CA ARG A 69 13.92 3.61 9.53
C ARG A 69 13.40 4.41 8.33
N CYS A 70 12.97 3.74 7.28
CA CYS A 70 12.46 4.40 6.08
C CYS A 70 11.11 5.09 6.34
N GLN A 71 10.21 4.45 7.10
CA GLN A 71 8.93 5.03 7.51
C GLN A 71 9.08 6.30 8.32
N LYS A 72 10.09 6.40 9.18
CA LYS A 72 10.36 7.61 9.96
C LYS A 72 10.69 8.84 9.08
N THR A 73 11.25 8.63 7.89
CA THR A 73 11.71 9.71 7.00
C THR A 73 10.71 10.03 5.90
N HIS A 74 10.04 9.02 5.37
CA HIS A 74 9.20 9.14 4.16
C HIS A 74 7.72 8.86 4.41
N GLU A 75 7.34 8.50 5.64
CA GLU A 75 5.97 8.27 6.09
C GLU A 75 5.19 7.39 5.10
N ASP A 76 4.12 7.91 4.50
CA ASP A 76 3.23 7.23 3.55
C ASP A 76 3.62 7.47 2.08
N ASN A 77 4.83 7.93 1.78
CA ASN A 77 5.31 8.06 0.40
C ASN A 77 5.98 6.75 -0.04
N TYR A 78 5.19 5.86 -0.64
CA TYR A 78 5.63 4.51 -0.99
C TYR A 78 6.77 4.48 -2.00
N GLU A 79 6.80 5.39 -2.98
CA GLU A 79 7.91 5.49 -3.93
C GLU A 79 9.24 5.78 -3.22
N TYR A 80 9.24 6.75 -2.30
CA TYR A 80 10.43 7.07 -1.52
C TYR A 80 10.76 5.99 -0.48
N LEU A 81 9.75 5.31 0.09
CA LEU A 81 9.98 4.16 0.95
C LEU A 81 10.67 3.03 0.19
N GLU A 82 10.22 2.70 -1.01
CA GLU A 82 10.81 1.66 -1.86
C GLU A 82 12.28 1.98 -2.17
N ILE A 83 12.56 3.22 -2.57
CA ILE A 83 13.93 3.70 -2.81
C ILE A 83 14.77 3.61 -1.53
N CYS A 84 14.25 4.06 -0.39
CA CYS A 84 14.95 4.01 0.88
C CYS A 84 15.29 2.58 1.29
N VAL A 85 14.32 1.66 1.22
CA VAL A 85 14.50 0.25 1.58
C VAL A 85 15.59 -0.37 0.71
N LYS A 86 15.52 -0.15 -0.61
CA LYS A 86 16.53 -0.62 -1.56
C LYS A 86 17.92 -0.12 -1.18
N ASN A 87 18.06 1.20 -0.94
CA ASN A 87 19.34 1.80 -0.59
C ASN A 87 19.91 1.27 0.74
N GLN A 88 19.06 1.05 1.75
CA GLN A 88 19.46 0.50 3.05
C GLN A 88 19.94 -0.94 2.93
N GLU A 89 19.22 -1.78 2.20
CA GLU A 89 19.63 -3.17 1.99
C GLU A 89 20.92 -3.29 1.18
N GLU A 90 21.05 -2.51 0.10
CA GLU A 90 22.28 -2.49 -0.67
C GLU A 90 23.47 -1.99 0.16
N ALA A 91 23.27 -0.97 0.99
CA ALA A 91 24.31 -0.49 1.91
C ALA A 91 24.67 -1.55 2.95
N LYS A 92 23.67 -2.21 3.53
CA LYS A 92 23.86 -3.31 4.49
C LYS A 92 24.68 -4.45 3.86
N ALA A 93 24.33 -4.85 2.64
CA ALA A 93 25.07 -5.86 1.89
C ALA A 93 26.51 -5.44 1.59
N ARG A 94 26.74 -4.18 1.17
CA ARG A 94 28.10 -3.64 0.93
C ARG A 94 28.96 -3.60 2.20
N LEU A 95 28.34 -3.46 3.36
CA LEU A 95 29.02 -3.46 4.67
C LEU A 95 29.20 -4.87 5.25
N GLY A 96 28.60 -5.91 4.65
CA GLY A 96 28.67 -7.28 5.13
C GLY A 96 27.89 -7.53 6.43
N LEU A 97 26.77 -6.81 6.63
CA LEU A 97 25.90 -6.88 7.82
C LEU A 97 24.62 -7.67 7.57
#